data_AF-A0A4R6YQ48-F1
#
_entry.id   AF-A0A4R6YQ48-F1
#
_cell.length_a   1.000
_cell.length_b   1.000
_cell.length_c   1.000
_cell.angle_alpha   90.00
_cell.angle_beta   90.00
_cell.angle_gamma   90.00
#
_symmetry.space_group_name_H-M   'P 1'
#
loop_
_entity.id
_entity.type
_entity.pdbx_description
1 polymer ?
#
loop_
_entity_poly.entity_id
_entity_poly.type
_entity_poly.pdbx_seq_one_letter_code
_entity_poly.pdbx_strand_id
1 'polypeptide(L)'
;MTESLAPSIRWRDLVALSPAQRAAELLQPLPWLALALGLAHARWTFAALVASALFFTAGLRLTHDLYHRNLGLGRRSSDRLLFLLSVLLGGALHAIEHTHLHHHRHCLAEDDLEGQIGKLGFWAALWHSPVYPLLIHIHALRRGSPRQRRWIQVELGAIAASQAMIWSSGSTALQTVSIALLLANAAVPMVGIWSVHRGCEHSHDRARSQRQRWLDGPTFNMLYHLEHHLYPGVPARHLPQLARRLDAARREPVTSIWAGSGDLAATRRRWQRGLALGLIALLPLLGGCRHRLAGVETLDACAFGLPVVAETISYPLALPGRQGDGVAGNCQFRQLEQSGDASQIQLSLYTDAAAGGRPLAQTLALILAEAGNNFGDSTTATLGSPGPLAYVFDSNGEPAQIVIAERGLVLEIGLRGLQRERALRLAQQLWLALARYRPRE
;
A
#
# COMPACT_ATOMS: atom_id res chain seq x y z
N MET A 1 -15.12 18.61 -20.65
CA MET A 1 -16.08 19.27 -19.74
C MET A 1 -15.76 18.82 -18.32
N THR A 2 -15.03 19.62 -17.56
CA THR A 2 -14.76 19.39 -16.12
C THR A 2 -15.81 20.15 -15.33
N GLU A 3 -16.96 19.51 -15.04
CA GLU A 3 -17.88 20.02 -14.01
C GLU A 3 -17.12 20.16 -12.68
N SER A 4 -17.33 21.26 -11.98
CA SER A 4 -16.67 21.54 -10.71
C SER A 4 -17.05 20.46 -9.68
N LEU A 5 -16.06 19.66 -9.26
CA LEU A 5 -16.15 18.53 -8.31
C LEU A 5 -16.72 18.86 -6.91
N ALA A 6 -16.92 20.15 -6.62
CA ALA A 6 -17.40 20.65 -5.34
C ALA A 6 -18.92 20.90 -5.42
N PRO A 7 -19.75 20.16 -4.64
CA PRO A 7 -21.16 20.51 -4.49
C PRO A 7 -21.27 21.95 -3.99
N SER A 8 -22.23 22.71 -4.50
CA SER A 8 -22.55 24.06 -4.03
C SER A 8 -22.97 24.04 -2.55
N ILE A 9 -22.00 24.13 -1.65
CA ILE A 9 -22.23 24.22 -0.20
C ILE A 9 -21.73 25.54 0.36
N ARG A 10 -22.37 26.01 1.42
CA ARG A 10 -21.85 27.12 2.22
C ARG A 10 -20.65 26.60 3.01
N TRP A 11 -19.44 27.05 2.70
CA TRP A 11 -18.21 26.64 3.40
C TRP A 11 -17.36 27.82 3.88
N ARG A 12 -17.53 29.03 3.29
CA ARG A 12 -16.70 30.20 3.61
C ARG A 12 -16.77 30.64 5.07
N ASP A 13 -17.89 30.38 5.74
CA ASP A 13 -18.05 30.61 7.18
C ASP A 13 -17.20 29.67 8.05
N LEU A 14 -16.68 28.58 7.49
CA LEU A 14 -15.78 27.64 8.17
C LEU A 14 -14.31 28.05 8.07
N VAL A 15 -13.95 29.07 7.29
CA VAL A 15 -12.55 29.46 7.08
C VAL A 15 -11.98 30.17 8.30
N ALA A 16 -12.78 31.00 8.96
CA ALA A 16 -12.30 31.83 10.06
C ALA A 16 -12.22 31.04 11.37
N LEU A 17 -11.07 31.11 12.04
CA LEU A 17 -10.90 30.69 13.43
C LEU A 17 -11.10 31.89 14.37
N SER A 18 -11.84 31.68 15.44
CA SER A 18 -11.86 32.62 16.56
C SER A 18 -10.49 32.69 17.25
N PRO A 19 -10.18 33.76 18.00
CA PRO A 19 -8.90 33.85 18.72
C PRO A 19 -8.66 32.67 19.68
N ALA A 20 -9.71 32.23 20.38
CA ALA A 20 -9.62 31.07 21.28
C ALA A 20 -9.39 29.76 20.53
N GLN A 21 -10.05 29.56 19.39
CA GLN A 21 -9.78 28.41 18.53
C GLN A 21 -8.33 28.45 18.06
N ARG A 22 -7.87 29.57 17.46
CA ARG A 22 -6.48 29.72 17.02
C ARG A 22 -5.46 29.41 18.12
N ALA A 23 -5.68 29.91 19.34
CA ALA A 23 -4.81 29.60 20.47
C ALA A 23 -4.81 28.11 20.80
N ALA A 24 -5.98 27.47 20.82
CA ALA A 24 -6.08 26.02 21.05
C ALA A 24 -5.32 25.22 19.99
N GLU A 25 -5.40 25.61 18.72
CA GLU A 25 -4.71 24.95 17.60
C GLU A 25 -3.18 25.05 17.74
N LEU A 26 -2.69 26.23 18.10
CA LEU A 26 -1.26 26.49 18.30
C LEU A 26 -0.67 25.73 19.50
N LEU A 27 -1.47 25.58 20.57
CA LEU A 27 -1.04 24.92 21.80
C LEU A 27 -1.28 23.41 21.77
N GLN A 28 -2.08 22.89 20.84
CA GLN A 28 -2.51 21.50 20.77
C GLN A 28 -1.35 20.47 20.82
N PRO A 29 -0.17 20.70 20.19
CA PRO A 29 0.93 19.74 20.28
C PRO A 29 1.60 19.70 21.67
N LEU A 30 1.59 20.81 22.43
CA LEU A 30 2.42 20.96 23.63
C LEU A 30 2.11 19.96 24.77
N PRO A 31 0.83 19.66 25.10
CA PRO A 31 0.52 18.65 26.12
C PRO A 31 1.12 17.28 25.79
N TRP A 32 1.12 16.89 24.51
CA TRP A 32 1.65 15.61 24.07
C TRP A 32 3.19 15.58 24.11
N LEU A 33 3.84 16.70 23.78
CA LEU A 33 5.30 16.81 23.94
C LEU A 33 5.72 16.69 25.41
N ALA A 34 5.04 17.42 26.30
CA ALA A 34 5.31 17.37 27.73
C ALA A 34 5.08 15.95 28.28
N LEU A 35 3.99 15.30 27.87
CA LEU A 35 3.68 13.93 28.25
C LEU A 35 4.74 12.94 27.73
N ALA A 36 5.15 13.06 26.46
CA ALA A 36 6.17 12.20 25.86
C ALA A 36 7.50 12.31 26.61
N LEU A 37 7.96 13.52 26.90
CA LEU A 37 9.18 13.77 27.67
C LEU A 37 9.09 13.25 29.10
N GLY A 38 7.96 13.49 29.79
CA GLY A 38 7.72 13.02 31.15
C GLY A 38 7.72 11.49 31.25
N LEU A 39 7.03 10.81 30.32
CA LEU A 39 6.99 9.35 30.26
C LEU A 39 8.36 8.75 29.88
N ALA A 40 9.07 9.37 28.95
CA ALA A 40 10.41 8.94 28.55
C ALA A 40 11.39 9.08 29.73
N HIS A 41 11.31 10.19 30.48
CA HIS A 41 12.10 10.41 31.69
C HIS A 41 11.78 9.38 32.78
N ALA A 42 10.50 9.06 32.97
CA ALA A 42 10.04 7.99 33.86
C ALA A 42 10.38 6.57 33.35
N ARG A 43 11.02 6.43 32.18
CA ARG A 43 11.39 5.17 31.52
C ARG A 43 10.18 4.31 31.11
N TRP A 44 9.02 4.92 30.93
CA TRP A 44 7.82 4.26 30.40
C TRP A 44 7.87 4.28 28.87
N THR A 45 8.83 3.54 28.31
CA THR A 45 9.20 3.63 26.89
C THR A 45 8.01 3.51 25.94
N PHE A 46 7.19 2.47 26.07
CA PHE A 46 6.05 2.28 25.17
C PHE A 46 5.04 3.43 25.24
N ALA A 47 4.69 3.89 26.44
CA ALA A 47 3.78 5.02 26.61
C ALA A 47 4.38 6.33 26.06
N ALA A 48 5.69 6.53 26.22
CA ALA A 48 6.41 7.65 25.64
C ALA A 48 6.40 7.64 24.11
N LEU A 49 6.54 6.45 23.48
CA LEU A 49 6.42 6.30 22.03
C LEU A 49 5.02 6.68 21.54
N VAL A 50 3.96 6.22 22.22
CA VAL A 50 2.57 6.59 21.89
C VAL A 50 2.34 8.09 22.04
N ALA A 51 2.78 8.70 23.14
CA ALA A 51 2.67 10.15 23.34
C ALA A 51 3.47 10.93 22.29
N SER A 52 4.64 10.44 21.88
CA SER A 52 5.45 11.03 20.80
C SER A 52 4.74 10.97 19.46
N ALA A 53 4.06 9.85 19.15
CA ALA A 53 3.26 9.72 17.93
C ALA A 53 2.06 10.69 17.93
N LEU A 54 1.41 10.91 19.08
CA LEU A 54 0.34 11.90 19.22
C LEU A 54 0.87 13.35 19.09
N PHE A 55 2.01 13.66 19.69
CA PHE A 55 2.69 14.94 19.49
C PHE A 55 3.01 15.17 18.02
N PHE A 56 3.60 14.17 17.36
CA PHE A 56 3.92 14.24 15.95
C PHE A 56 2.66 14.48 15.09
N THR A 57 1.57 13.75 15.35
CA THR A 57 0.33 13.88 14.57
C THR A 57 -0.33 15.23 14.80
N ALA A 58 -0.36 15.73 16.05
CA ALA A 58 -0.84 17.08 16.35
C ALA A 58 0.02 18.17 15.69
N GLY A 59 1.34 17.98 15.69
CA GLY A 59 2.30 18.83 14.99
C GLY A 59 2.06 18.82 13.49
N LEU A 60 1.99 17.65 12.86
CA LEU A 60 1.72 17.48 11.43
C LEU A 60 0.43 18.19 11.03
N ARG A 61 -0.63 18.03 11.81
CA ARG A 61 -1.89 18.75 11.61
C ARG A 61 -1.74 20.28 11.67
N LEU A 62 -1.04 20.78 12.69
CA LEU A 62 -0.77 22.22 12.80
C LEU A 62 0.04 22.74 11.60
N THR A 63 1.03 21.97 11.15
CA THR A 63 1.85 22.34 9.98
C THR A 63 1.05 22.33 8.69
N HIS A 64 0.10 21.40 8.56
CA HIS A 64 -0.78 21.32 7.42
C HIS A 64 -1.68 22.56 7.31
N ASP A 65 -2.28 23.02 8.41
CA ASP A 65 -3.02 24.29 8.43
C ASP A 65 -2.12 25.52 8.17
N LEU A 66 -0.82 25.44 8.50
CA LEU A 66 0.16 26.49 8.19
C LEU A 66 0.49 26.57 6.70
N TYR A 67 0.60 25.44 5.99
CA TYR A 67 0.86 25.41 4.55
C TYR A 67 -0.22 26.18 3.77
N HIS A 68 -1.48 25.94 4.14
CA HIS A 68 -2.66 26.59 3.53
C HIS A 68 -2.99 27.95 4.13
N ARG A 69 -2.25 28.40 5.16
CA ARG A 69 -2.45 29.68 5.86
C ARG A 69 -3.82 29.79 6.56
N ASN A 70 -4.38 28.66 6.99
CA ASN A 70 -5.72 28.56 7.60
C ASN A 70 -5.79 29.12 9.04
N LEU A 71 -4.64 29.32 9.69
CA LEU A 71 -4.60 29.84 11.06
C LEU A 71 -4.85 31.36 11.16
N GLY A 72 -4.86 32.09 10.03
CA GLY A 72 -4.99 33.55 10.02
C GLY A 72 -3.78 34.28 10.59
N LEU A 73 -2.59 33.66 10.54
CA LEU A 73 -1.32 34.26 10.93
C LEU A 73 -0.70 35.02 9.76
N GLY A 74 0.05 36.08 10.06
CA GLY A 74 0.88 36.76 9.05
C GLY A 74 2.00 35.84 8.54
N ARG A 75 2.41 36.03 7.28
CA ARG A 75 3.42 35.19 6.60
C ARG A 75 4.69 34.96 7.42
N ARG A 76 5.24 36.01 8.04
CA ARG A 76 6.47 35.91 8.85
C ARG A 76 6.27 35.02 10.09
N SER A 77 5.11 35.11 10.74
CA SER A 77 4.81 34.31 11.93
C SER A 77 4.61 32.85 11.58
N SER A 78 3.93 32.56 10.47
CA SER A 78 3.80 31.21 9.95
C SER A 78 5.15 30.60 9.58
N ASP A 79 6.02 31.31 8.85
CA ASP A 79 7.34 30.77 8.46
C ASP A 79 8.23 30.50 9.70
N ARG A 80 8.16 31.35 10.73
CA ARG A 80 8.86 31.11 12.01
C ARG A 80 8.31 29.90 12.75
N LEU A 81 7.00 29.72 12.74
CA LEU A 81 6.36 28.59 13.39
C LEU A 81 6.65 27.28 12.65
N LEU A 82 6.66 27.30 11.31
CA LEU A 82 7.15 26.18 10.50
C LEU A 82 8.60 25.86 10.86
N PHE A 83 9.50 26.84 10.89
CA PHE A 83 10.89 26.60 11.32
C PHE A 83 10.99 25.93 12.71
N LEU A 84 10.25 26.45 13.70
CA LEU A 84 10.23 25.86 15.05
C LEU A 84 9.73 24.41 15.03
N LEU A 85 8.62 24.16 14.34
CA LEU A 85 8.05 22.81 14.21
C LEU A 85 8.96 21.87 13.41
N SER A 86 9.74 22.38 12.45
CA SER A 86 10.72 21.59 11.70
C SER A 86 11.77 20.99 12.63
N VAL A 87 12.30 21.81 13.55
CA VAL A 87 13.27 21.35 14.56
C VAL A 87 12.62 20.38 15.53
N LEU A 88 11.41 20.68 16.01
CA LEU A 88 10.71 19.84 16.99
C LEU A 88 10.23 18.49 16.42
N LEU A 89 9.87 18.43 15.14
CA LEU A 89 9.37 17.22 14.49
C LEU A 89 10.46 16.46 13.73
N GLY A 90 11.63 17.06 13.48
CA GLY A 90 12.76 16.40 12.83
C GLY A 90 12.66 16.30 11.30
N GLY A 91 11.95 17.23 10.64
CA GLY A 91 11.84 17.28 9.17
C GLY A 91 11.67 18.71 8.67
N ALA A 92 12.26 19.08 7.52
CA ALA A 92 12.19 20.45 7.03
C ALA A 92 10.81 20.74 6.41
N LEU A 93 9.95 21.42 7.17
CA LEU A 93 8.55 21.62 6.81
C LEU A 93 8.38 22.59 5.64
N HIS A 94 9.34 23.47 5.33
CA HIS A 94 9.25 24.26 4.09
C HIS A 94 9.48 23.39 2.83
N ALA A 95 10.15 22.25 2.95
CA ALA A 95 10.24 21.27 1.86
C ALA A 95 8.89 20.56 1.66
N ILE A 96 8.26 20.15 2.76
CA ILE A 96 6.93 19.54 2.75
C ILE A 96 5.88 20.53 2.24
N GLU A 97 5.89 21.80 2.69
CA GLU A 97 5.00 22.85 2.19
C GLU A 97 5.08 22.96 0.66
N HIS A 98 6.28 22.92 0.10
CA HIS A 98 6.49 23.02 -1.34
C HIS A 98 5.85 21.83 -2.09
N THR A 99 6.15 20.60 -1.67
CA THR A 99 5.60 19.41 -2.34
C THR A 99 4.10 19.29 -2.14
N HIS A 100 3.59 19.63 -0.96
CA HIS A 100 2.18 19.56 -0.62
C HIS A 100 1.33 20.56 -1.40
N LEU A 101 1.79 21.82 -1.54
CA LEU A 101 1.09 22.81 -2.37
C LEU A 101 1.17 22.46 -3.86
N HIS A 102 2.24 21.81 -4.31
CA HIS A 102 2.34 21.28 -5.68
C HIS A 102 1.35 20.12 -5.89
N HIS A 103 1.26 19.20 -4.93
CA HIS A 103 0.28 18.11 -4.89
C HIS A 103 -1.16 18.62 -5.02
N HIS A 104 -1.56 19.65 -4.26
CA HIS A 104 -2.91 20.22 -4.40
C HIS A 104 -3.21 20.79 -5.79
N ARG A 105 -2.19 21.29 -6.51
CA ARG A 105 -2.37 21.84 -7.86
C ARG A 105 -2.37 20.75 -8.94
N HIS A 106 -1.59 19.70 -8.74
CA HIS A 106 -1.33 18.65 -9.72
C HIS A 106 -1.63 17.25 -9.17
N CYS A 107 -2.66 17.13 -8.33
CA CYS A 107 -2.94 15.91 -7.54
C CYS A 107 -2.99 14.66 -8.42
N LEU A 108 -2.12 13.70 -8.12
CA LEU A 108 -1.90 12.43 -8.81
C LEU A 108 -1.42 12.55 -10.27
N ALA A 109 -0.94 13.71 -10.70
CA ALA A 109 -0.21 13.85 -11.95
C ALA A 109 1.14 13.11 -11.89
N GLU A 110 1.83 12.98 -13.03
CA GLU A 110 3.12 12.30 -13.08
C GLU A 110 4.22 13.03 -12.30
N ASP A 111 4.20 14.36 -12.28
CA ASP A 111 5.18 15.19 -11.58
C ASP A 111 4.87 15.42 -10.10
N ASP A 112 3.73 14.94 -9.62
CA ASP A 112 3.31 15.00 -8.21
C ASP A 112 4.03 13.95 -7.36
N LEU A 113 5.25 14.31 -6.91
CA LEU A 113 6.07 13.48 -6.04
C LEU A 113 5.32 12.99 -4.79
N GLU A 114 4.45 13.82 -4.23
CA GLU A 114 3.71 13.46 -3.02
C GLU A 114 2.68 12.38 -3.33
N GLY A 115 1.84 12.59 -4.35
CA GLY A 115 0.84 11.63 -4.78
C GLY A 115 1.40 10.31 -5.33
N GLN A 116 2.64 10.28 -5.82
CA GLN A 116 3.26 9.09 -6.43
C GLN A 116 3.25 7.87 -5.51
N ILE A 117 3.48 8.04 -4.20
CA ILE A 117 3.47 6.90 -3.28
C ILE A 117 2.09 6.24 -3.22
N GLY A 118 1.01 7.00 -3.44
CA GLY A 118 -0.36 6.49 -3.53
C GLY A 118 -0.61 5.59 -4.74
N LYS A 119 0.24 5.63 -5.76
CA LYS A 119 0.13 4.75 -6.94
C LYS A 119 0.73 3.36 -6.70
N LEU A 120 1.57 3.23 -5.66
CA LEU A 120 2.28 2.00 -5.36
C LEU A 120 1.39 0.95 -4.66
N GLY A 121 1.74 -0.33 -4.85
CA GLY A 121 1.23 -1.41 -4.02
C GLY A 121 1.69 -1.26 -2.55
N PHE A 122 0.99 -1.92 -1.62
CA PHE A 122 1.24 -1.77 -0.18
C PHE A 122 2.72 -1.97 0.22
N TRP A 123 3.34 -3.06 -0.23
CA TRP A 123 4.73 -3.36 0.13
C TRP A 123 5.73 -2.39 -0.47
N ALA A 124 5.53 -1.99 -1.73
CA ALA A 124 6.35 -0.99 -2.38
C ALA A 124 6.25 0.36 -1.65
N ALA A 125 5.03 0.81 -1.31
CA ALA A 125 4.81 2.01 -0.52
C ALA A 125 5.46 1.94 0.86
N LEU A 126 5.40 0.78 1.54
CA LEU A 126 6.00 0.61 2.86
C LEU A 126 7.51 0.80 2.82
N TRP A 127 8.18 0.19 1.84
CA TRP A 127 9.62 0.34 1.66
C TRP A 127 10.04 1.72 1.14
N HIS A 128 9.18 2.39 0.37
CA HIS A 128 9.43 3.75 -0.10
C HIS A 128 9.24 4.80 0.99
N SER A 129 8.40 4.54 2.00
CA SER A 129 8.06 5.54 3.03
C SER A 129 9.27 6.07 3.81
N PRO A 130 10.27 5.27 4.23
CA PRO A 130 11.48 5.79 4.87
C PRO A 130 12.37 6.65 3.97
N VAL A 131 12.33 6.41 2.65
CA VAL A 131 13.14 7.16 1.67
C VAL A 131 12.45 8.46 1.26
N TYR A 132 11.12 8.47 1.28
CA TYR A 132 10.28 9.59 0.85
C TYR A 132 10.64 10.95 1.48
N PRO A 133 10.92 11.06 2.80
CA PRO A 133 11.45 12.29 3.38
C PRO A 133 12.67 12.82 2.61
N LEU A 134 13.64 12.00 2.23
CA LEU A 134 14.80 12.48 1.48
C LEU A 134 14.40 13.02 0.10
N LEU A 135 13.48 12.32 -0.58
CA LEU A 135 13.02 12.70 -1.92
C LEU A 135 12.32 14.06 -1.93
N ILE A 136 11.46 14.36 -0.95
CA ILE A 136 10.79 15.67 -0.87
C ILE A 136 11.79 16.81 -0.65
N HIS A 137 12.85 16.60 0.14
CA HIS A 137 13.88 17.61 0.36
C HIS A 137 14.68 17.85 -0.91
N ILE A 138 15.09 16.78 -1.60
CA ILE A 138 15.81 16.88 -2.88
C ILE A 138 14.95 17.62 -3.91
N HIS A 139 13.68 17.26 -4.03
CA HIS A 139 12.77 17.88 -4.97
C HIS A 139 12.57 19.37 -4.66
N ALA A 140 12.27 19.73 -3.42
CA ALA A 140 12.06 21.11 -3.00
C ALA A 140 13.34 21.96 -3.09
N LEU A 141 14.52 21.39 -2.86
CA LEU A 141 15.79 22.09 -3.06
C LEU A 141 16.11 22.33 -4.53
N ARG A 142 15.65 21.46 -5.44
CA ARG A 142 15.84 21.62 -6.89
C ARG A 142 14.83 22.59 -7.50
N ARG A 143 13.55 22.51 -7.11
CA ARG A 143 12.45 23.23 -7.76
C ARG A 143 11.86 24.39 -6.94
N GLY A 144 12.20 24.50 -5.66
CA GLY A 144 11.72 25.57 -4.79
C GLY A 144 12.31 26.94 -5.15
N SER A 145 11.57 28.01 -4.81
CA SER A 145 12.06 29.38 -4.95
C SER A 145 13.35 29.62 -4.14
N PRO A 146 14.19 30.62 -4.48
CA PRO A 146 15.40 30.93 -3.71
C PRO A 146 15.14 31.13 -2.21
N ARG A 147 13.98 31.71 -1.84
CA ARG A 147 13.58 31.87 -0.44
C ARG A 147 13.26 30.53 0.23
N GLN A 148 12.49 29.66 -0.42
CA GLN A 148 12.16 28.33 0.12
C GLN A 148 13.43 27.50 0.32
N ARG A 149 14.34 27.50 -0.66
CA ARG A 149 15.61 26.78 -0.56
C ARG A 149 16.46 27.23 0.64
N ARG A 150 16.51 28.53 0.92
CA ARG A 150 17.19 29.06 2.12
C ARG A 150 16.54 28.57 3.40
N TRP A 151 15.21 28.60 3.49
CA TRP A 151 14.50 28.05 4.66
C TRP A 151 14.81 26.57 4.86
N ILE A 152 14.72 25.76 3.80
CA ILE A 152 15.01 24.32 3.86
C ILE A 152 16.43 24.07 4.35
N GLN A 153 17.43 24.81 3.84
CA GLN A 153 18.81 24.69 4.29
C GLN A 153 18.99 25.06 5.77
N VAL A 154 18.37 26.16 6.21
CA VAL A 154 18.42 26.60 7.62
C VAL A 154 17.73 25.60 8.54
N GLU A 155 16.59 25.04 8.13
CA GLU A 155 15.88 23.99 8.85
C GLU A 155 16.72 22.72 8.96
N LEU A 156 17.29 22.23 7.85
CA LEU A 156 18.15 21.05 7.85
C LEU A 156 19.38 21.24 8.75
N GLY A 157 20.00 22.42 8.71
CA GLY A 157 21.11 22.75 9.60
C GLY A 157 20.70 22.77 11.07
N ALA A 158 19.54 23.37 11.39
CA ALA A 158 19.01 23.42 12.74
C ALA A 158 18.59 22.03 13.27
N ILE A 159 17.98 21.20 12.43
CA ILE A 159 17.63 19.81 12.74
C ILE A 159 18.92 18.99 12.98
N ALA A 160 19.94 19.13 12.13
CA ALA A 160 21.20 18.42 12.34
C ALA A 160 21.87 18.83 13.67
N ALA A 161 21.88 20.13 13.97
CA ALA A 161 22.40 20.65 15.24
C ALA A 161 21.59 20.14 16.44
N SER A 162 20.25 20.14 16.37
CA SER A 162 19.39 19.65 17.46
C SER A 162 19.59 18.17 17.71
N GLN A 163 19.71 17.37 16.65
CA GLN A 163 20.00 15.95 16.77
C GLN A 163 21.39 15.72 17.38
N ALA A 164 22.42 16.43 16.93
CA ALA A 164 23.75 16.34 17.53
C ALA A 164 23.72 16.64 19.04
N MET A 165 23.02 17.71 19.46
CA MET A 165 22.86 18.06 20.87
C MET A 165 22.12 16.98 21.67
N ILE A 166 21.04 16.41 21.12
CA ILE A 166 20.28 15.33 21.76
C ILE A 166 21.17 14.10 21.99
N TRP A 167 21.92 13.69 20.95
CA TRP A 167 22.78 12.51 21.03
C TRP A 167 24.00 12.73 21.93
N SER A 168 24.57 13.95 21.96
CA SER A 168 25.67 14.28 22.87
C SER A 168 25.24 14.49 24.32
N SER A 169 23.96 14.72 24.59
CA SER A 169 23.46 14.99 25.96
C SER A 169 23.50 13.78 26.90
N GLY A 170 23.59 12.56 26.36
CA GLY A 170 23.43 11.32 27.14
C GLY A 170 22.01 11.07 27.68
N SER A 171 21.04 11.94 27.38
CA SER A 171 19.66 11.80 27.84
C SER A 171 18.91 10.75 27.03
N THR A 172 18.70 9.58 27.63
CA THR A 172 17.91 8.49 27.04
C THR A 172 16.47 8.91 26.76
N ALA A 173 15.91 9.84 27.56
CA ALA A 173 14.57 10.37 27.35
C ALA A 173 14.47 11.18 26.06
N LEU A 174 15.40 12.11 25.84
CA LEU A 174 15.45 12.91 24.60
C LEU A 174 15.72 12.04 23.38
N GLN A 175 16.62 11.07 23.50
CA GLN A 175 16.92 10.11 22.43
C GLN A 175 15.69 9.26 22.07
N THR A 176 14.94 8.78 23.07
CA THR A 176 13.71 8.00 22.85
C THR A 176 12.67 8.80 22.07
N VAL A 177 12.40 10.04 22.49
CA VAL A 177 11.45 10.92 21.79
C VAL A 177 11.96 11.25 20.39
N SER A 178 13.25 11.56 20.23
CA SER A 178 13.85 11.86 18.92
C SER A 178 13.72 10.69 17.94
N ILE A 179 14.04 9.47 18.36
CA ILE A 179 13.86 8.26 17.54
C ILE A 179 12.40 8.09 17.13
N ALA A 180 11.45 8.28 18.07
CA ALA A 180 10.03 8.16 17.78
C ALA A 180 9.57 9.14 16.68
N LEU A 181 10.08 10.38 16.71
CA LEU A 181 9.75 11.40 15.72
C LEU A 181 10.37 11.10 14.34
N LEU A 182 11.59 10.59 14.30
CA LEU A 182 12.21 10.14 13.04
C LEU A 182 11.44 8.97 12.42
N LEU A 183 11.05 8.00 13.24
CA LEU A 183 10.21 6.87 12.81
C LEU A 183 8.83 7.35 12.32
N ALA A 184 8.23 8.32 13.02
CA ALA A 184 6.97 8.91 12.60
C ALA A 184 7.10 9.59 11.23
N ASN A 185 8.13 10.42 10.99
CA ASN A 185 8.40 11.00 9.67
C ASN A 185 8.53 9.94 8.58
N ALA A 186 9.25 8.85 8.85
CA ALA A 186 9.40 7.74 7.92
C ALA A 186 8.08 6.99 7.66
N ALA A 187 7.13 7.02 8.59
CA ALA A 187 5.84 6.34 8.47
C ALA A 187 4.72 7.24 7.89
N VAL A 188 4.85 8.56 7.95
CA VAL A 188 3.84 9.52 7.44
C VAL A 188 3.39 9.20 6.01
N PRO A 189 4.27 8.90 5.05
CA PRO A 189 3.82 8.69 3.67
C PRO A 189 2.87 7.51 3.52
N MET A 190 3.03 6.47 4.35
CA MET A 190 2.10 5.34 4.39
C MET A 190 0.71 5.76 4.89
N VAL A 191 0.67 6.49 6.01
CA VAL A 191 -0.58 6.84 6.69
C VAL A 191 -1.27 8.03 6.04
N GLY A 192 -0.55 9.13 5.83
CA GLY A 192 -1.08 10.41 5.37
C GLY A 192 -1.16 10.57 3.86
N ILE A 193 -0.60 9.65 3.07
CA ILE A 193 -0.62 9.75 1.60
C ILE A 193 -1.11 8.45 0.96
N TRP A 194 -0.41 7.33 1.16
CA TRP A 194 -0.78 6.06 0.54
C TRP A 194 -2.21 5.65 0.94
N SER A 195 -2.54 5.69 2.22
CA SER A 195 -3.86 5.24 2.69
C SER A 195 -5.03 6.04 2.08
N VAL A 196 -4.81 7.33 1.83
CA VAL A 196 -5.82 8.29 1.35
C VAL A 196 -5.86 8.44 -0.18
N HIS A 197 -4.79 8.11 -0.89
CA HIS A 197 -4.72 8.22 -2.36
C HIS A 197 -4.67 6.88 -3.11
N ARG A 198 -4.43 5.76 -2.42
CA ARG A 198 -4.34 4.43 -3.06
C ARG A 198 -5.52 4.16 -3.99
N GLY A 199 -5.21 3.85 -5.25
CA GLY A 199 -6.21 3.55 -6.27
C GLY A 199 -7.17 4.69 -6.60
N CYS A 200 -6.76 5.96 -6.42
CA CYS A 200 -7.58 7.13 -6.75
C CYS A 200 -7.18 7.83 -8.06
N GLU A 201 -6.20 7.32 -8.80
CA GLU A 201 -5.67 7.93 -10.03
C GLU A 201 -6.74 8.11 -11.12
N HIS A 202 -7.64 7.14 -11.24
CA HIS A 202 -8.78 7.18 -12.15
C HIS A 202 -10.11 7.51 -11.43
N SER A 203 -10.07 7.83 -10.14
CA SER A 203 -11.25 8.22 -9.38
C SER A 203 -11.58 9.69 -9.61
N HIS A 204 -12.87 10.02 -9.69
CA HIS A 204 -13.35 11.41 -9.74
C HIS A 204 -12.89 12.24 -8.54
N ASP A 205 -12.91 11.65 -7.34
CA ASP A 205 -12.64 12.36 -6.09
C ASP A 205 -11.12 12.46 -5.78
N ARG A 206 -10.24 11.75 -6.51
CA ARG A 206 -8.74 11.72 -6.39
C ARG A 206 -8.14 11.54 -4.98
N ALA A 207 -8.97 11.39 -3.94
CA ALA A 207 -8.62 11.20 -2.55
C ALA A 207 -9.76 10.48 -1.81
N ARG A 208 -9.47 9.93 -0.63
CA ARG A 208 -10.43 9.28 0.28
C ARG A 208 -10.37 9.89 1.66
N SER A 209 -11.48 9.84 2.39
CA SER A 209 -11.51 10.29 3.78
C SER A 209 -11.71 9.14 4.76
N GLN A 210 -11.19 9.29 5.98
CA GLN A 210 -11.60 8.50 7.13
C GLN A 210 -12.45 9.37 8.03
N ARG A 211 -13.64 8.87 8.37
CA ARG A 211 -14.62 9.60 9.21
C ARG A 211 -15.10 8.77 10.40
N GLN A 212 -14.40 7.69 10.70
CA GLN A 212 -14.72 6.87 11.88
C GLN A 212 -14.32 7.62 13.14
N ARG A 213 -15.30 7.91 14.00
CA ARG A 213 -15.15 8.73 15.22
C ARG A 213 -14.00 8.32 16.14
N TRP A 214 -13.65 7.03 16.19
CA TRP A 214 -12.55 6.54 17.03
C TRP A 214 -11.16 6.86 16.44
N LEU A 215 -11.07 7.16 15.14
CA LEU A 215 -9.86 7.61 14.45
C LEU A 215 -9.76 9.14 14.39
N ASP A 216 -10.89 9.86 14.38
CA ASP A 216 -10.91 11.33 14.27
C ASP A 216 -10.12 12.01 15.39
N GLY A 217 -10.26 11.54 16.63
CA GLY A 217 -9.55 12.09 17.79
C GLY A 217 -8.03 11.92 17.68
N PRO A 218 -7.50 10.67 17.60
CA PRO A 218 -6.07 10.41 17.51
C PRO A 218 -5.39 11.00 16.27
N THR A 219 -6.13 11.14 15.16
CA THR A 219 -5.63 11.77 13.92
C THR A 219 -5.90 13.26 13.87
N PHE A 220 -6.55 13.81 14.89
CA PHE A 220 -6.92 15.21 15.02
C PHE A 220 -7.59 15.79 13.75
N ASN A 221 -8.50 15.00 13.18
CA ASN A 221 -9.23 15.24 11.93
C ASN A 221 -8.38 15.31 10.65
N MET A 222 -7.11 14.89 10.68
CA MET A 222 -6.23 14.94 9.49
C MET A 222 -6.66 14.03 8.36
N LEU A 223 -7.42 12.98 8.65
CA LEU A 223 -7.86 12.02 7.63
C LEU A 223 -9.15 12.41 6.92
N TYR A 224 -9.69 13.62 7.16
CA TYR A 224 -10.73 14.22 6.32
C TYR A 224 -10.11 14.77 5.01
N HIS A 225 -9.43 13.88 4.28
CA HIS A 225 -8.52 14.24 3.20
C HIS A 225 -9.24 14.69 1.93
N LEU A 226 -10.37 14.07 1.58
CA LEU A 226 -11.20 14.53 0.46
C LEU A 226 -11.76 15.93 0.72
N GLU A 227 -12.28 16.18 1.93
CA GLU A 227 -12.80 17.49 2.31
C GLU A 227 -11.72 18.56 2.22
N HIS A 228 -10.53 18.21 2.67
CA HIS A 228 -9.35 19.05 2.56
C HIS A 228 -8.98 19.34 1.10
N HIS A 229 -8.95 18.33 0.23
CA HIS A 229 -8.70 18.53 -1.20
C HIS A 229 -9.75 19.41 -1.88
N LEU A 230 -11.02 19.24 -1.53
CA LEU A 230 -12.12 20.05 -2.08
C LEU A 230 -12.10 21.50 -1.56
N TYR A 231 -11.72 21.71 -0.29
CA TYR A 231 -11.76 23.00 0.38
C TYR A 231 -10.51 23.24 1.25
N PRO A 232 -9.31 23.40 0.64
CA PRO A 232 -8.05 23.47 1.38
C PRO A 232 -7.94 24.70 2.31
N GLY A 233 -8.76 25.72 2.07
CA GLY A 233 -8.87 26.91 2.93
C GLY A 233 -9.67 26.69 4.23
N VAL A 234 -10.27 25.51 4.44
CA VAL A 234 -10.98 25.18 5.67
C VAL A 234 -10.00 24.52 6.65
N PRO A 235 -9.78 25.08 7.85
CA PRO A 235 -8.86 24.52 8.83
C PRO A 235 -9.28 23.11 9.26
N ALA A 236 -8.31 22.27 9.61
CA ALA A 236 -8.54 20.88 10.03
C ALA A 236 -9.60 20.74 11.15
N ARG A 237 -9.71 21.76 12.02
CA ARG A 237 -10.71 21.85 13.09
C ARG A 237 -12.15 21.79 12.57
N HIS A 238 -12.41 22.39 11.42
CA HIS A 238 -13.74 22.55 10.85
C HIS A 238 -14.07 21.51 9.78
N LEU A 239 -13.11 20.64 9.40
CA LEU A 239 -13.33 19.56 8.43
C LEU A 239 -14.47 18.60 8.81
N PRO A 240 -14.68 18.19 10.09
CA PRO A 240 -15.83 17.37 10.44
C PRO A 240 -17.18 18.06 10.20
N GLN A 241 -17.23 19.40 10.35
CA GLN A 241 -18.44 20.16 10.03
C GLN A 241 -18.65 20.29 8.52
N LEU A 242 -17.57 20.49 7.77
CA LEU A 242 -17.58 20.50 6.31
C LEU A 242 -18.06 19.15 5.75
N ALA A 243 -17.56 18.04 6.29
CA ALA A 243 -17.97 16.68 5.92
C ALA A 243 -19.48 16.50 6.07
N ARG A 244 -20.07 16.94 7.20
CA ARG A 244 -21.53 16.89 7.40
C ARG A 244 -22.31 17.71 6.37
N ARG A 245 -21.78 18.88 5.97
CA ARG A 245 -22.42 19.72 4.93
C ARG A 245 -22.32 19.07 3.55
N LEU A 246 -21.20 18.40 3.26
CA LEU A 246 -21.02 17.65 2.03
C LEU A 246 -21.97 16.45 1.96
N ASP A 247 -22.13 15.72 3.06
CA ASP A 247 -23.05 14.58 3.12
C ASP A 247 -24.51 14.99 2.95
N ALA A 248 -24.90 16.14 3.51
CA ALA A 248 -26.24 16.69 3.30
C ALA A 248 -26.50 17.13 1.86
N ALA A 249 -25.44 17.46 1.10
CA ALA A 249 -25.54 17.97 -0.26
C ALA A 249 -25.33 16.88 -1.34
N ARG A 250 -24.59 15.81 -1.04
CA ARG A 250 -24.33 14.71 -1.97
C ARG A 250 -25.46 13.67 -1.92
N ARG A 251 -25.81 13.11 -3.08
CA ARG A 251 -26.73 11.97 -3.20
C ARG A 251 -26.04 10.63 -2.91
N GLU A 252 -24.71 10.56 -3.09
CA GLU A 252 -23.90 9.36 -2.88
C GLU A 252 -22.92 9.54 -1.69
N PRO A 253 -22.68 8.48 -0.89
CA PRO A 253 -21.79 8.53 0.25
C PRO A 253 -20.33 8.68 -0.17
N VAL A 254 -19.57 9.48 0.58
CA VAL A 254 -18.13 9.67 0.35
C VAL A 254 -17.36 8.37 0.58
N THR A 255 -16.46 8.05 -0.36
CA THR A 255 -15.61 6.86 -0.29
C THR A 255 -14.69 6.91 0.94
N SER A 256 -14.86 5.95 1.84
CA SER A 256 -13.98 5.84 3.01
C SER A 256 -12.66 5.15 2.68
N ILE A 257 -11.59 5.40 3.45
CA ILE A 257 -10.29 4.68 3.30
C ILE A 257 -10.45 3.14 3.33
N TRP A 258 -11.50 2.66 4.02
CA TRP A 258 -11.85 1.24 4.16
C TRP A 258 -12.98 0.77 3.25
N ALA A 259 -13.60 1.66 2.47
CA ALA A 259 -14.60 1.31 1.47
C ALA A 259 -13.87 0.80 0.22
N GLY A 260 -13.37 -0.43 0.31
CA GLY A 260 -13.07 -1.22 -0.88
C GLY A 260 -14.36 -1.81 -1.44
N SER A 261 -14.46 -1.89 -2.76
CA SER A 261 -15.51 -2.55 -3.54
C SER A 261 -15.49 -4.08 -3.33
N GLY A 262 -15.83 -4.55 -2.13
CA GLY A 262 -15.90 -5.98 -1.82
C GLY A 262 -16.08 -6.24 -0.33
N ASP A 263 -16.98 -7.19 -0.03
CA ASP A 263 -17.39 -7.71 1.27
C ASP A 263 -16.44 -7.37 2.45
N LEU A 264 -16.85 -6.37 3.26
CA LEU A 264 -16.16 -5.91 4.46
C LEU A 264 -15.88 -7.04 5.46
N ALA A 265 -16.68 -8.12 5.47
CA ALA A 265 -16.46 -9.26 6.33
C ALA A 265 -15.27 -10.13 5.85
N ALA A 266 -15.08 -10.26 4.54
CA ALA A 266 -13.92 -10.94 3.96
C ALA A 266 -12.63 -10.15 4.18
N THR A 267 -12.66 -8.82 4.01
CA THR A 267 -11.49 -7.95 4.28
C THR A 267 -11.12 -7.96 5.76
N ARG A 268 -12.09 -7.86 6.67
CA ARG A 268 -11.85 -7.93 8.13
C ARG A 268 -11.25 -9.27 8.56
N ARG A 269 -11.75 -10.39 8.02
CA ARG A 269 -11.19 -11.74 8.26
C ARG A 269 -9.77 -11.89 7.71
N ARG A 270 -9.48 -11.30 6.54
CA ARG A 270 -8.13 -11.30 5.91
C ARG A 270 -7.13 -10.46 6.71
N TRP A 271 -7.56 -9.33 7.29
CA TRP A 271 -6.73 -8.51 8.19
C TRP A 271 -6.54 -9.12 9.57
N GLN A 272 -7.56 -9.71 10.18
CA GLN A 272 -7.40 -10.41 11.46
C GLN A 272 -6.46 -11.61 11.35
N ARG A 273 -6.53 -12.36 10.24
CA ARG A 273 -5.56 -13.42 9.92
C ARG A 273 -4.17 -12.87 9.59
N GLY A 274 -4.08 -11.73 8.89
CA GLY A 274 -2.80 -11.06 8.58
C GLY A 274 -2.10 -10.43 9.78
N LEU A 275 -2.84 -9.88 10.75
CA LEU A 275 -2.31 -9.38 12.02
C LEU A 275 -1.90 -10.52 12.95
N ALA A 276 -2.67 -11.60 13.00
CA ALA A 276 -2.28 -12.82 13.73
C ALA A 276 -1.02 -13.45 13.11
N LEU A 277 -0.94 -13.56 11.77
CA LEU A 277 0.24 -14.05 11.07
C LEU A 277 1.43 -13.07 11.13
N GLY A 278 1.19 -11.77 11.16
CA GLY A 278 2.22 -10.74 11.28
C GLY A 278 2.86 -10.69 12.68
N LEU A 279 2.07 -10.88 13.74
CA LEU A 279 2.60 -11.07 15.10
C LEU A 279 3.31 -12.43 15.24
N ILE A 280 2.81 -13.49 14.60
CA ILE A 280 3.45 -14.81 14.56
C ILE A 280 4.73 -14.80 13.71
N ALA A 281 4.84 -13.93 12.69
CA ALA A 281 6.02 -13.77 11.83
C ALA A 281 7.07 -12.82 12.41
N LEU A 282 6.76 -12.06 13.47
CA LEU A 282 7.74 -11.28 14.24
C LEU A 282 8.44 -12.10 15.34
N LEU A 283 7.83 -13.20 15.79
CA LEU A 283 8.41 -14.12 16.78
C LEU A 283 9.67 -14.89 16.32
N PRO A 284 9.88 -15.25 15.04
CA PRO A 284 11.10 -15.91 14.56
C PRO A 284 12.27 -14.95 14.32
N LEU A 285 12.06 -13.62 14.33
CA LEU A 285 13.17 -12.66 14.25
C LEU A 285 14.00 -12.58 15.55
N LEU A 286 13.57 -13.27 16.60
CA LEU A 286 14.34 -13.52 17.84
C LEU A 286 14.97 -14.93 17.90
N GLY A 287 14.76 -15.78 16.90
CA GLY A 287 15.31 -17.14 16.83
C GLY A 287 15.89 -17.40 15.46
N GLY A 288 17.20 -17.21 15.32
CA GLY A 288 17.92 -17.35 14.06
C GLY A 288 17.65 -18.67 13.34
N CYS A 289 16.94 -18.60 12.21
CA CYS A 289 16.86 -19.66 11.22
C CYS A 289 17.30 -19.13 9.86
N ARG A 290 18.28 -19.82 9.26
CA ARG A 290 18.83 -19.51 7.93
C ARG A 290 17.87 -20.03 6.86
N HIS A 291 17.33 -19.15 6.02
CA HIS A 291 16.82 -19.53 4.70
C HIS A 291 17.71 -18.90 3.63
N ARG A 292 18.21 -19.71 2.68
CA ARG A 292 18.79 -19.25 1.43
C ARG A 292 17.64 -18.95 0.47
N LEU A 293 17.49 -17.69 0.08
CA LEU A 293 16.60 -17.28 -1.01
C LEU A 293 17.38 -17.29 -2.32
N ALA A 294 16.81 -17.94 -3.34
CA ALA A 294 17.27 -17.90 -4.73
C ALA A 294 16.75 -16.63 -5.43
N GLY A 295 17.38 -16.25 -6.55
CA GLY A 295 17.35 -14.92 -7.17
C GLY A 295 16.00 -14.36 -7.66
N VAL A 296 16.00 -13.06 -7.92
CA VAL A 296 14.84 -12.16 -8.11
C VAL A 296 13.82 -12.63 -9.16
N GLU A 297 14.27 -13.24 -10.26
CA GLU A 297 13.37 -13.69 -11.34
C GLU A 297 12.49 -14.89 -10.94
N THR A 298 12.94 -15.72 -9.98
CA THR A 298 12.15 -16.86 -9.48
C THR A 298 10.99 -16.46 -8.57
N LEU A 299 11.04 -15.24 -8.02
CA LEU A 299 10.01 -14.71 -7.12
C LEU A 299 8.75 -14.31 -7.89
N ASP A 300 8.90 -13.78 -9.10
CA ASP A 300 7.76 -13.37 -9.93
C ASP A 300 7.02 -14.57 -10.52
N ALA A 301 7.73 -15.62 -10.94
CA ALA A 301 7.08 -16.85 -11.40
C ALA A 301 6.33 -17.59 -10.27
N CYS A 302 6.88 -17.58 -9.03
CA CYS A 302 6.19 -18.13 -7.86
C CYS A 302 4.97 -17.29 -7.45
N ALA A 303 5.08 -15.95 -7.50
CA ALA A 303 3.97 -15.03 -7.28
C ALA A 303 2.88 -15.15 -8.36
N PHE A 304 3.27 -15.54 -9.57
CA PHE A 304 2.41 -15.78 -10.72
C PHE A 304 1.60 -17.10 -10.60
N GLY A 305 2.25 -18.22 -10.29
CA GLY A 305 1.61 -19.54 -10.31
C GLY A 305 0.67 -19.83 -9.13
N LEU A 306 1.01 -19.35 -7.93
CA LEU A 306 0.26 -19.67 -6.70
C LEU A 306 -1.21 -19.19 -6.71
N PRO A 307 -1.50 -17.92 -7.07
CA PRO A 307 -2.86 -17.40 -7.02
C PRO A 307 -3.77 -18.02 -8.09
N VAL A 308 -3.24 -18.22 -9.30
CA VAL A 308 -4.00 -18.78 -10.43
C VAL A 308 -4.38 -20.23 -10.15
N VAL A 309 -3.44 -21.04 -9.64
CA VAL A 309 -3.70 -22.42 -9.26
C VAL A 309 -4.65 -22.49 -8.06
N ALA A 310 -4.44 -21.67 -7.02
CA ALA A 310 -5.29 -21.65 -5.85
C ALA A 310 -6.73 -21.21 -6.16
N GLU A 311 -6.92 -20.21 -7.03
CA GLU A 311 -8.23 -19.71 -7.44
C GLU A 311 -8.97 -20.71 -8.33
N THR A 312 -8.26 -21.38 -9.24
CA THR A 312 -8.83 -22.39 -10.13
C THR A 312 -9.22 -23.67 -9.38
N ILE A 313 -8.45 -24.08 -8.37
CA ILE A 313 -8.76 -25.23 -7.49
C ILE A 313 -9.84 -24.87 -6.45
N SER A 314 -9.94 -23.60 -6.03
CA SER A 314 -10.97 -23.15 -5.07
C SER A 314 -12.34 -22.87 -5.70
N TYR A 315 -12.44 -22.80 -7.03
CA TYR A 315 -13.73 -22.92 -7.71
C TYR A 315 -14.24 -24.36 -7.56
N PRO A 316 -15.53 -24.60 -7.26
CA PRO A 316 -16.00 -25.93 -6.93
C PRO A 316 -15.99 -26.83 -8.17
N LEU A 317 -14.87 -27.51 -8.39
CA LEU A 317 -14.83 -28.78 -9.10
C LEU A 317 -15.63 -29.77 -8.25
N ALA A 318 -16.94 -29.84 -8.49
CA ALA A 318 -17.82 -30.79 -7.83
C ALA A 318 -17.34 -32.22 -8.14
N LEU A 319 -16.53 -32.79 -7.25
CA LEU A 319 -16.32 -34.22 -7.14
C LEU A 319 -17.62 -34.80 -6.57
N PRO A 320 -18.26 -35.75 -7.26
CA PRO A 320 -19.45 -36.38 -6.72
C PRO A 320 -19.02 -37.25 -5.52
N GLY A 321 -19.46 -36.85 -4.32
CA GLY A 321 -19.47 -37.72 -3.14
C GLY A 321 -18.55 -37.34 -1.98
N ARG A 322 -18.82 -36.22 -1.32
CA ARG A 322 -18.90 -36.05 0.16
C ARG A 322 -18.80 -34.57 0.54
N GLN A 323 -19.81 -34.07 1.23
CA GLN A 323 -19.67 -32.90 2.09
C GLN A 323 -19.00 -33.36 3.39
N GLY A 324 -17.84 -32.81 3.73
CA GLY A 324 -17.20 -33.04 5.03
C GLY A 324 -15.68 -32.98 4.96
N ASP A 325 -15.12 -32.02 5.69
CA ASP A 325 -13.73 -31.85 6.13
C ASP A 325 -12.63 -31.55 5.09
N GLY A 326 -11.95 -30.43 5.31
CA GLY A 326 -10.91 -29.90 4.43
C GLY A 326 -9.70 -30.82 4.32
N VAL A 327 -9.42 -31.27 3.10
CA VAL A 327 -8.21 -32.02 2.75
C VAL A 327 -7.03 -31.05 2.66
N ALA A 328 -5.98 -31.28 3.46
CA ALA A 328 -4.72 -30.55 3.37
C ALA A 328 -3.81 -31.23 2.32
N GLY A 329 -3.55 -30.57 1.20
CA GLY A 329 -2.54 -31.00 0.21
C GLY A 329 -1.21 -30.28 0.43
N ASN A 330 -0.09 -30.97 0.22
CA ASN A 330 1.26 -30.39 0.24
C ASN A 330 1.72 -30.07 -1.19
N CYS A 331 1.99 -28.80 -1.48
CA CYS A 331 2.59 -28.40 -2.76
C CYS A 331 4.13 -28.45 -2.64
N GLN A 332 4.81 -29.15 -3.56
CA GLN A 332 6.27 -29.16 -3.65
C GLN A 332 6.71 -28.57 -4.99
N PHE A 333 7.72 -27.70 -4.97
CA PHE A 333 8.27 -27.04 -6.16
C PHE A 333 9.63 -27.64 -6.50
N ARG A 334 9.85 -28.01 -7.76
CA ARG A 334 11.13 -28.51 -8.24
C ARG A 334 11.49 -27.86 -9.56
N GLN A 335 12.61 -27.13 -9.58
CA GLN A 335 13.19 -26.63 -10.82
C GLN A 335 13.85 -27.82 -11.55
N LEU A 336 13.51 -28.02 -12.83
CA LEU A 336 14.25 -28.93 -13.69
C LEU A 336 15.47 -28.19 -14.26
N GLU A 337 16.59 -28.89 -14.41
CA GLU A 337 17.82 -28.31 -14.96
C GLU A 337 17.58 -27.72 -16.36
N GLN A 338 18.23 -26.58 -16.63
CA GLN A 338 18.23 -25.93 -17.94
C GLN A 338 18.81 -26.88 -19.00
N SER A 339 17.98 -27.29 -19.95
CA SER A 339 18.40 -27.97 -21.17
C SER A 339 18.19 -26.99 -22.34
N GLY A 340 19.19 -26.15 -22.62
CA GLY A 340 19.22 -25.22 -23.76
C GLY A 340 18.74 -23.79 -23.45
N ASP A 341 18.60 -22.96 -24.50
CA ASP A 341 18.27 -21.52 -24.42
C ASP A 341 16.83 -21.19 -23.95
N ALA A 342 16.04 -22.20 -23.59
CA ALA A 342 14.66 -22.02 -23.12
C ALA A 342 14.56 -22.26 -21.61
N SER A 343 14.07 -21.26 -20.87
CA SER A 343 13.71 -21.40 -19.46
C SER A 343 12.49 -22.32 -19.35
N GLN A 344 12.62 -23.50 -18.73
CA GLN A 344 11.48 -24.33 -18.36
C GLN A 344 11.24 -24.26 -16.86
N ILE A 345 10.04 -23.87 -16.47
CA ILE A 345 9.56 -23.99 -15.09
C ILE A 345 8.57 -25.13 -15.08
N GLN A 346 8.76 -26.15 -14.24
CA GLN A 346 7.79 -27.22 -14.02
C GLN A 346 7.13 -27.02 -12.65
N LEU A 347 5.84 -26.76 -12.63
CA LEU A 347 5.05 -26.83 -11.40
C LEU A 347 4.55 -28.26 -11.22
N SER A 348 4.49 -28.79 -10.00
CA SER A 348 3.87 -30.09 -9.72
C SER A 348 3.04 -29.97 -8.46
N LEU A 349 1.75 -30.30 -8.54
CA LEU A 349 0.90 -30.39 -7.34
C LEU A 349 0.80 -31.83 -6.88
N TYR A 350 0.92 -32.06 -5.57
CA TYR A 350 0.67 -33.36 -4.97
C TYR A 350 -0.50 -33.21 -3.99
N THR A 351 -1.53 -34.04 -4.15
CA THR A 351 -2.67 -34.07 -3.22
C THR A 351 -2.70 -35.41 -2.51
N ASP A 352 -2.53 -35.42 -1.19
CA ASP A 352 -2.71 -36.63 -0.40
C ASP A 352 -4.20 -36.87 -0.16
N ALA A 353 -4.78 -37.79 -0.93
CA ALA A 353 -6.09 -38.33 -0.62
C ALA A 353 -5.93 -39.43 0.45
N ALA A 354 -6.11 -39.07 1.72
CA ALA A 354 -6.11 -40.04 2.81
C ALA A 354 -7.40 -40.87 2.81
N ALA A 355 -7.37 -42.05 2.19
CA ALA A 355 -7.97 -43.30 2.66
C ALA A 355 -7.70 -44.42 1.63
N GLY A 356 -6.69 -45.26 1.89
CA GLY A 356 -6.47 -46.49 1.10
C GLY A 356 -5.24 -46.47 0.17
N GLY A 357 -4.07 -46.08 0.68
CA GLY A 357 -2.81 -46.76 0.35
C GLY A 357 -2.21 -46.63 -1.06
N ARG A 358 -2.64 -45.71 -1.93
CA ARG A 358 -1.83 -45.31 -3.10
C ARG A 358 -1.89 -43.79 -3.29
N PRO A 359 -0.75 -43.06 -3.27
CA PRO A 359 -0.74 -41.65 -3.57
C PRO A 359 -1.19 -41.44 -5.01
N LEU A 360 -2.29 -40.71 -5.18
CA LEU A 360 -2.76 -40.29 -6.49
C LEU A 360 -1.90 -39.08 -6.90
N ALA A 361 -0.74 -39.37 -7.48
CA ALA A 361 0.18 -38.35 -7.98
C ALA A 361 -0.43 -37.68 -9.23
N GLN A 362 -1.29 -36.68 -9.02
CA GLN A 362 -1.76 -35.81 -10.09
C GLN A 362 -0.67 -34.79 -10.41
N THR A 363 0.31 -35.18 -11.22
CA THR A 363 1.39 -34.26 -11.59
C THR A 363 0.87 -33.24 -12.61
N LEU A 364 0.38 -32.10 -12.14
CA LEU A 364 0.05 -30.95 -12.98
C LEU A 364 1.36 -30.25 -13.41
N ALA A 365 2.06 -30.85 -14.38
CA ALA A 365 3.32 -30.33 -14.92
C ALA A 365 3.06 -29.09 -15.80
N LEU A 366 3.04 -27.90 -15.22
CA LEU A 366 2.91 -26.66 -15.98
C LEU A 366 4.28 -26.28 -16.52
N ILE A 367 4.58 -26.60 -17.78
CA ILE A 367 5.82 -26.20 -18.45
C ILE A 367 5.56 -24.91 -19.21
N LEU A 368 6.11 -23.80 -18.73
CA LEU A 368 6.18 -22.54 -19.48
C LEU A 368 7.50 -22.54 -20.22
N ALA A 369 7.45 -22.61 -21.54
CA ALA A 369 8.61 -22.48 -22.41
C ALA A 369 8.35 -21.37 -23.42
N GLU A 370 9.37 -20.54 -23.66
CA GLU A 370 9.39 -19.59 -24.77
C GLU A 370 9.64 -20.38 -26.06
N ALA A 371 8.56 -20.70 -26.80
CA ALA A 371 8.65 -21.37 -28.08
C ALA A 371 9.16 -20.38 -29.12
N GLY A 372 10.35 -20.65 -29.66
CA GLY A 372 10.92 -19.88 -30.76
C GLY A 372 9.93 -19.74 -31.91
N ASN A 373 9.51 -18.49 -32.17
CA ASN A 373 8.88 -17.88 -33.35
C ASN A 373 7.85 -18.62 -34.23
N ASN A 374 7.41 -19.84 -33.91
CA ASN A 374 6.70 -20.70 -34.88
C ASN A 374 5.21 -20.96 -34.59
N PHE A 375 4.62 -20.36 -33.55
CA PHE A 375 3.20 -20.58 -33.25
C PHE A 375 2.42 -19.27 -33.08
N GLY A 376 1.55 -18.97 -34.05
CA GLY A 376 0.59 -17.86 -34.03
C GLY A 376 1.10 -16.54 -34.62
N ASP A 377 0.17 -15.70 -35.08
CA ASP A 377 0.45 -14.35 -35.57
C ASP A 377 0.77 -13.41 -34.38
N SER A 378 2.02 -12.94 -34.33
CA SER A 378 2.56 -12.09 -33.26
C SER A 378 2.00 -10.66 -33.28
N THR A 379 1.23 -10.27 -34.30
CA THR A 379 0.73 -8.89 -34.48
C THR A 379 -0.54 -8.56 -33.70
N THR A 380 -1.17 -9.54 -33.05
CA THR A 380 -2.40 -9.34 -32.27
C THR A 380 -2.10 -9.14 -30.78
N ALA A 381 -2.67 -8.10 -30.15
CA ALA A 381 -2.30 -7.68 -28.79
C ALA A 381 -2.98 -8.45 -27.63
N THR A 382 -3.89 -9.39 -27.91
CA THR A 382 -4.71 -10.07 -26.89
C THR A 382 -4.74 -11.58 -27.10
N LEU A 383 -4.30 -12.37 -26.13
CA LEU A 383 -4.34 -13.85 -26.18
C LEU A 383 -5.81 -14.31 -26.34
N GLY A 384 -6.05 -15.23 -27.27
CA GLY A 384 -7.40 -15.68 -27.63
C GLY A 384 -7.99 -16.72 -26.67
N SER A 385 -9.11 -17.32 -27.07
CA SER A 385 -9.64 -18.56 -26.49
C SER A 385 -9.14 -19.74 -27.33
N PRO A 386 -7.93 -20.27 -27.10
CA PRO A 386 -7.40 -21.31 -27.97
C PRO A 386 -8.15 -22.63 -27.77
N GLY A 387 -8.32 -23.35 -28.87
CA GLY A 387 -8.51 -24.80 -28.81
C GLY A 387 -7.17 -25.47 -28.44
N PRO A 388 -7.19 -26.61 -27.75
CA PRO A 388 -5.97 -27.36 -27.45
C PRO A 388 -5.25 -27.74 -28.74
N LEU A 389 -3.93 -27.56 -28.74
CA LEU A 389 -3.10 -27.75 -29.93
C LEU A 389 -2.81 -29.24 -30.18
N ALA A 390 -2.61 -30.00 -29.10
CA ALA A 390 -2.42 -31.44 -29.14
C ALA A 390 -2.95 -32.13 -27.88
N TYR A 391 -3.41 -33.36 -28.04
CA TYR A 391 -3.71 -34.29 -26.95
C TYR A 391 -2.77 -35.48 -27.08
N VAL A 392 -2.12 -35.86 -25.97
CA VAL A 392 -1.46 -37.16 -25.86
C VAL A 392 -2.35 -38.04 -25.02
N PHE A 393 -2.71 -39.20 -25.56
CA PHE A 393 -3.56 -40.19 -24.88
C PHE A 393 -2.67 -41.31 -24.33
N ASP A 394 -3.04 -41.88 -23.18
CA ASP A 394 -2.39 -43.08 -22.66
C ASP A 394 -2.81 -44.33 -23.44
N SER A 395 -2.26 -45.49 -23.07
CA SER A 395 -2.55 -46.78 -23.70
C SER A 395 -4.02 -47.21 -23.58
N ASN A 396 -4.81 -46.58 -22.72
CA ASN A 396 -6.24 -46.85 -22.55
C ASN A 396 -7.13 -45.87 -23.33
N GLY A 397 -6.52 -44.93 -24.09
CA GLY A 397 -7.25 -43.94 -24.87
C GLY A 397 -7.73 -42.73 -24.07
N GLU A 398 -7.30 -42.58 -22.81
CA GLU A 398 -7.64 -41.43 -21.97
C GLU A 398 -6.59 -40.31 -22.12
N PRO A 399 -6.97 -39.02 -22.07
CA PRO A 399 -6.03 -37.93 -22.27
C PRO A 399 -5.04 -37.87 -21.10
N ALA A 400 -3.78 -38.18 -21.40
CA ALA A 400 -2.65 -38.17 -20.48
C ALA A 400 -1.95 -36.81 -20.44
N GLN A 401 -2.11 -36.00 -21.49
CA GLN A 401 -1.45 -34.72 -21.63
C GLN A 401 -2.26 -33.81 -22.55
N ILE A 402 -2.38 -32.54 -22.17
CA ILE A 402 -2.93 -31.48 -23.03
C ILE A 402 -1.83 -30.45 -23.24
N VAL A 403 -1.57 -30.10 -24.49
CA VAL A 403 -0.65 -29.03 -24.86
C VAL A 403 -1.44 -27.89 -25.49
N ILE A 404 -1.34 -26.70 -24.92
CA ILE A 404 -1.87 -25.46 -25.47
C ILE A 404 -0.68 -24.60 -25.83
N ALA A 405 -0.60 -24.10 -27.06
CA ALA A 405 0.45 -23.17 -27.46
C ALA A 405 -0.15 -21.99 -28.21
N GLU A 406 0.25 -20.77 -27.85
CA GLU A 406 -0.15 -19.55 -28.54
C GLU A 406 0.95 -18.50 -28.35
N ARG A 407 1.37 -17.85 -29.45
CA ARG A 407 2.30 -16.71 -29.45
C ARG A 407 3.60 -16.94 -28.67
N GLY A 408 4.24 -18.09 -28.90
CA GLY A 408 5.50 -18.42 -28.25
C GLY A 408 5.38 -18.84 -26.79
N LEU A 409 4.17 -18.93 -26.22
CA LEU A 409 3.95 -19.56 -24.92
C LEU A 409 3.40 -20.96 -25.14
N VAL A 410 4.06 -21.95 -24.54
CA VAL A 410 3.54 -23.32 -24.44
C VAL A 410 3.08 -23.54 -23.00
N LEU A 411 1.87 -24.08 -22.85
CA LEU A 411 1.31 -24.61 -21.62
C LEU A 411 1.10 -26.10 -21.80
N GLU A 412 1.95 -26.88 -21.16
CA GLU A 412 1.76 -28.31 -21.04
C GLU A 412 1.00 -28.64 -19.76
N ILE A 413 0.09 -29.61 -19.81
CA ILE A 413 -0.68 -30.09 -18.67
C ILE A 413 -0.67 -31.61 -18.69
N GLY A 414 0.11 -32.21 -17.79
CA GLY A 414 0.04 -33.64 -17.50
C GLY A 414 -1.25 -33.98 -16.74
N LEU A 415 -1.98 -34.98 -17.20
CA LEU A 415 -3.26 -35.40 -16.62
C LEU A 415 -3.19 -36.90 -16.32
N ARG A 416 -3.50 -37.27 -15.08
CA ARG A 416 -3.70 -38.68 -14.70
C ARG A 416 -5.00 -38.80 -13.91
N GLY A 417 -5.94 -39.60 -14.42
CA GLY A 417 -7.21 -39.89 -13.74
C GLY A 417 -8.27 -38.79 -13.82
N LEU A 418 -8.14 -37.83 -14.74
CA LEU A 418 -9.13 -36.78 -14.99
C LEU A 418 -9.93 -37.09 -16.27
N GLN A 419 -11.26 -37.06 -16.18
CA GLN A 419 -12.12 -37.20 -17.37
C GLN A 419 -11.87 -36.05 -18.36
N ARG A 420 -11.86 -36.38 -19.65
CA ARG A 420 -11.53 -35.47 -20.77
C ARG A 420 -12.18 -34.09 -20.69
N GLU A 421 -13.49 -34.00 -20.42
CA GLU A 421 -14.19 -32.71 -20.36
C GLU A 421 -13.78 -31.84 -19.16
N ARG A 422 -13.34 -32.46 -18.06
CA ARG A 422 -12.88 -31.74 -16.87
C ARG A 422 -11.46 -31.24 -17.06
N ALA A 423 -10.61 -32.08 -17.62
CA ALA A 423 -9.28 -31.71 -18.05
C ALA A 423 -9.29 -30.51 -19.01
N LEU A 424 -10.19 -30.52 -20.00
CA LEU A 424 -10.33 -29.43 -20.96
C LEU A 424 -10.80 -28.12 -20.34
N ARG A 425 -11.79 -28.18 -19.45
CA ARG A 425 -12.25 -27.00 -18.72
C ARG A 425 -11.17 -26.41 -17.84
N LEU A 426 -10.41 -27.25 -17.14
CA LEU A 426 -9.29 -26.81 -16.30
C LEU A 426 -8.20 -26.14 -17.15
N ALA A 427 -7.83 -26.76 -18.27
CA ALA A 427 -6.83 -26.24 -19.19
C ALA A 427 -7.25 -24.87 -19.77
N GLN A 428 -8.51 -24.74 -20.20
CA GLN A 428 -9.06 -23.47 -20.68
C GLN A 428 -9.09 -22.38 -19.60
N GLN A 429 -9.44 -22.73 -18.36
CA GLN A 429 -9.48 -21.77 -17.26
C GLN A 429 -8.08 -21.27 -16.89
N LEU A 430 -7.11 -22.18 -16.78
CA LEU A 430 -5.71 -21.83 -16.54
C LEU A 430 -5.17 -20.94 -17.67
N TRP A 431 -5.49 -21.28 -18.92
CA TRP A 431 -5.10 -20.48 -20.07
C TRP A 431 -5.74 -19.08 -20.05
N LEU A 432 -7.04 -18.96 -19.76
CA LEU A 432 -7.72 -17.67 -19.68
C LEU A 432 -7.22 -16.81 -18.51
N ALA A 433 -6.71 -17.43 -17.45
CA ALA A 433 -6.07 -16.72 -16.35
C ALA A 433 -4.68 -16.20 -16.76
N LEU A 434 -3.88 -17.03 -17.43
CA LEU A 434 -2.62 -16.66 -18.08
C LEU A 434 -2.82 -15.51 -19.08
N ALA A 435 -3.81 -15.61 -19.95
CA ALA A 435 -4.11 -14.65 -21.01
C ALA A 435 -4.51 -13.26 -20.52
N ARG A 436 -5.11 -13.18 -19.32
CA ARG A 436 -5.53 -11.93 -18.70
C ARG A 436 -4.42 -11.26 -17.90
N TYR A 437 -3.32 -11.94 -17.67
CA TYR A 437 -2.18 -11.40 -16.95
C TYR A 437 -1.36 -10.48 -17.87
N ARG A 438 -1.22 -9.21 -17.49
CA ARG A 438 -0.23 -8.31 -18.09
C ARG A 438 0.96 -8.21 -17.13
N PRO A 439 2.19 -8.55 -17.55
CA PRO A 439 3.36 -8.27 -16.73
C PRO A 439 3.39 -6.77 -16.45
N ARG A 440 3.67 -6.41 -15.20
CA ARG A 440 3.94 -5.01 -14.86
C ARG A 440 5.37 -4.73 -15.29
N GLU A 441 5.53 -3.87 -16.30
CA GLU A 441 6.83 -3.27 -16.63
C GLU A 441 7.42 -2.52 -15.43
#